data_AF-A0A4Y2LYT4-F1
#
_entry.id   AF-A0A4Y2LYT4-F1
#
_cell.length_a   1.000
_cell.length_b   1.000
_cell.length_c   1.000
_cell.angle_alpha   90.00
_cell.angle_beta   90.00
_cell.angle_gamma   90.00
#
_symmetry.space_group_name_H-M   'P 1'
#
loop_
_entity.id
_entity.type
_entity.pdbx_description
1 polymer ?
#
loop_
_entity_poly.entity_id
_entity_poly.type
_entity_poly.pdbx_seq_one_letter_code
_entity_poly.pdbx_strand_id
1 'polypeptide(L)'
;MNVNREANTTNRQIDLYVFAGGSVAAVRYRDEILHPLVRTFIAAMGTDAIFMDDNARPHSARLVRSYLESETIPQMAWPARSPDLNPIQHVWYMMGRRIAGRNVPPGTLHEFLQALLQEWALLQQQAINDTIASMPRRCQACISTRGYHTRY
;
A
#
# COMPACT_ATOMS: atom_id res chain seq x y z
N MET A 1 13.07 11.59 -13.16
CA MET A 1 13.51 12.94 -12.73
C MET A 1 12.98 13.11 -11.32
N ASN A 2 13.86 13.01 -10.32
CA ASN A 2 13.49 13.14 -8.91
C ASN A 2 13.15 14.59 -8.61
N VAL A 3 11.90 14.86 -8.27
CA VAL A 3 11.52 16.11 -7.63
C VAL A 3 11.40 15.81 -6.16
N ASN A 4 12.43 16.17 -5.40
CA ASN A 4 12.37 16.25 -3.94
C ASN A 4 11.22 17.21 -3.59
N ARG A 5 10.08 16.66 -3.15
CA ARG A 5 9.08 17.43 -2.44
C ARG A 5 9.40 17.32 -0.96
N GLU A 6 9.67 18.47 -0.37
CA GLU A 6 9.86 18.66 1.07
C GLU A 6 8.73 17.97 1.84
N ALA A 7 9.11 17.29 2.92
CA ALA A 7 8.18 16.63 3.83
C ALA A 7 7.27 17.67 4.48
N ASN A 8 6.12 17.90 3.88
CA ASN A 8 5.03 18.61 4.54
C ASN A 8 4.52 17.70 5.66
N THR A 9 4.67 18.13 6.91
CA THR A 9 4.38 17.39 8.16
C THR A 9 2.92 16.95 8.34
N THR A 10 2.08 17.14 7.32
CA THR A 10 0.67 16.72 7.26
C THR A 10 0.41 15.56 6.30
N ASN A 11 1.34 15.21 5.39
CA ASN A 11 1.12 14.16 4.41
C ASN A 11 1.85 12.87 4.81
N ARG A 12 1.09 11.83 5.16
CA ARG A 12 1.60 10.49 5.55
C ARG A 12 1.48 9.49 4.39
N GLN A 13 1.57 9.98 3.17
CA GLN A 13 1.47 9.21 1.94
C GLN A 13 2.84 9.13 1.27
N ILE A 14 3.28 7.92 0.91
CA ILE A 14 4.48 7.70 0.10
C ILE A 14 4.09 7.77 -1.38
N ASP A 15 4.96 8.27 -2.25
CA ASP A 15 4.75 8.21 -3.71
C ASP A 15 4.61 6.76 -4.21
N LEU A 16 3.86 6.57 -5.29
CA LEU A 16 3.73 5.25 -5.91
C LEU A 16 5.06 4.81 -6.52
N TYR A 17 5.48 3.60 -6.15
CA TYR A 17 6.62 2.94 -6.77
C TYR A 17 6.18 2.06 -7.93
N VAL A 18 6.76 2.29 -9.11
CA VAL A 18 6.50 1.49 -10.32
C VAL A 18 7.74 0.69 -10.67
N PHE A 19 7.63 -0.63 -10.56
CA PHE A 19 8.69 -1.54 -11.01
C PHE A 19 8.87 -1.44 -12.53
N ALA A 20 10.11 -1.19 -12.98
CA ALA A 20 10.46 -1.22 -14.39
C ALA A 20 10.49 -2.68 -14.92
N GLY A 21 9.32 -3.23 -15.23
CA GLY A 21 9.14 -4.59 -15.78
C GLY A 21 9.58 -5.72 -14.83
N GLY A 22 9.32 -6.97 -15.23
CA GLY A 22 9.74 -8.17 -14.48
C GLY A 22 8.91 -8.48 -13.23
N SER A 23 9.12 -9.66 -12.65
CA SER A 23 8.44 -10.08 -11.41
C SER A 23 9.10 -9.48 -10.17
N VAL A 24 8.30 -9.22 -9.13
CA VAL A 24 8.81 -8.80 -7.82
C VAL A 24 9.23 -10.04 -7.03
N ALA A 25 10.53 -10.32 -6.98
CA ALA A 25 11.11 -11.34 -6.11
C ALA A 25 11.44 -10.76 -4.72
N ALA A 26 11.69 -11.62 -3.72
CA ALA A 26 11.97 -11.18 -2.35
C ALA A 26 13.18 -10.22 -2.25
N VAL A 27 14.25 -10.49 -3.01
CA VAL A 27 15.43 -9.61 -3.08
C VAL A 27 15.04 -8.22 -3.58
N ARG A 28 14.27 -8.18 -4.67
CA ARG A 28 13.81 -6.94 -5.26
C ARG A 28 12.90 -6.15 -4.33
N TYR A 29 11.98 -6.84 -3.65
CA TYR A 29 11.11 -6.22 -2.66
C TYR A 29 11.91 -5.59 -1.50
N ARG A 30 12.93 -6.29 -1.00
CA ARG A 30 13.84 -5.73 0.01
C ARG A 30 14.57 -4.49 -0.51
N ASP A 31 15.21 -4.59 -1.67
CA ASP A 31 16.16 -3.58 -2.16
C ASP A 31 15.47 -2.34 -2.76
N GLU A 32 14.31 -2.50 -3.38
CA GLU A 32 13.60 -1.41 -4.04
C GLU A 32 12.47 -0.82 -3.19
N ILE A 33 11.90 -1.58 -2.24
CA ILE A 33 10.76 -1.13 -1.43
C ILE A 33 11.12 -1.01 0.06
N LEU A 34 11.54 -2.09 0.70
CA LEU A 34 11.66 -2.10 2.16
C LEU A 34 12.79 -1.19 2.64
N HIS A 35 13.99 -1.36 2.08
CA HIS A 35 15.17 -0.63 2.51
C HIS A 35 15.11 0.88 2.22
N PRO A 36 14.80 1.32 0.99
CA PRO A 36 14.79 2.76 0.70
C PRO A 36 13.53 3.48 1.18
N LEU A 37 12.35 2.83 1.12
CA LEU A 37 11.07 3.50 1.34
C LEU A 37 10.48 3.19 2.72
N VAL A 38 10.22 1.92 3.02
CA VAL A 38 9.49 1.52 4.24
C VAL A 38 10.29 1.86 5.49
N ARG A 39 11.58 1.51 5.53
CA ARG A 39 12.47 1.81 6.65
C ARG A 39 12.48 3.30 6.99
N THR A 40 12.68 4.15 5.98
CA THR A 40 12.73 5.60 6.13
C THR A 40 11.39 6.16 6.63
N PHE A 41 10.29 5.66 6.07
CA PHE A 41 8.95 6.13 6.41
C PHE A 41 8.55 5.73 7.84
N ILE A 42 8.82 4.48 8.25
CA ILE A 42 8.54 4.01 9.61
C ILE A 42 9.37 4.77 10.64
N ALA A 43 10.66 5.01 10.35
CA ALA A 43 11.50 5.82 11.23
C ALA A 43 10.95 7.24 11.44
N ALA A 44 10.34 7.84 10.41
CA ALA A 44 9.70 9.15 10.51
C ALA A 44 8.35 9.14 11.25
N MET A 45 7.65 8.01 11.25
CA MET A 45 6.35 7.85 11.92
C MET A 45 6.46 7.64 13.43
N GLY A 46 7.61 7.16 13.92
CA GLY A 46 7.88 6.91 15.34
C GLY A 46 7.73 5.43 15.75
N THR A 47 7.95 5.15 17.03
CA THR A 47 8.10 3.79 17.58
C THR A 47 6.81 2.97 17.60
N ASP A 48 5.65 3.60 17.46
CA ASP A 48 4.35 2.92 17.51
C ASP A 48 3.86 2.45 16.12
N ALA A 49 4.64 2.67 15.07
CA ALA A 49 4.27 2.29 13.72
C ALA A 49 4.39 0.77 13.52
N ILE A 50 3.37 0.16 12.94
CA ILE A 50 3.34 -1.26 12.56
C ILE A 50 3.24 -1.38 11.04
N PHE A 51 4.14 -2.14 10.44
CA PHE A 51 4.12 -2.44 9.01
C PHE A 51 3.07 -3.50 8.68
N MET A 52 2.31 -3.32 7.60
CA MET A 52 1.32 -4.29 7.13
C MET A 52 1.49 -4.56 5.64
N ASP A 53 1.46 -5.84 5.26
CA ASP A 53 1.37 -6.33 3.89
C ASP A 53 0.42 -7.55 3.81
N ASP A 54 0.23 -8.11 2.62
CA ASP A 54 -0.72 -9.19 2.34
C ASP A 54 -0.13 -10.61 2.43
N ASN A 55 1.10 -10.77 2.94
CA ASN A 55 1.80 -12.05 2.97
C ASN A 55 1.98 -12.73 1.59
N ALA A 56 2.03 -11.99 0.48
CA ALA A 56 2.42 -12.55 -0.80
C ALA A 56 3.79 -13.25 -0.73
N ARG A 57 4.06 -14.22 -1.63
CA ARG A 57 5.28 -15.06 -1.59
C ARG A 57 6.60 -14.27 -1.38
N PRO A 58 6.82 -13.12 -2.04
CA PRO A 58 8.02 -12.32 -1.80
C PRO A 58 8.07 -11.73 -0.39
N HIS A 59 6.93 -11.29 0.16
CA HIS A 59 6.80 -10.63 1.45
C HIS A 59 6.99 -11.63 2.61
N SER A 60 6.54 -12.87 2.46
CA SER A 60 6.68 -13.92 3.48
C SER A 60 8.04 -14.65 3.45
N ALA A 61 8.91 -14.31 2.49
CA ALA A 61 10.20 -14.96 2.32
C ALA A 61 11.10 -14.76 3.54
N ARG A 62 11.95 -15.76 3.87
CA ARG A 62 12.88 -15.68 5.00
C ARG A 62 13.76 -14.42 4.93
N LEU A 63 14.22 -14.07 3.72
CA LEU A 63 15.02 -12.87 3.48
C LEU A 63 14.31 -11.59 3.96
N VAL A 64 13.01 -11.45 3.65
CA VAL A 64 12.23 -10.27 4.02
C VAL A 64 11.95 -10.24 5.51
N ARG A 65 11.56 -11.37 6.10
CA ARG A 65 11.33 -11.46 7.56
C ARG A 65 12.58 -11.13 8.36
N SER A 66 13.73 -11.71 8.01
CA SER A 66 15.00 -11.40 8.67
C SER A 66 15.43 -9.94 8.48
N TYR A 67 15.09 -9.33 7.35
CA TYR A 67 15.35 -7.90 7.13
C TYR A 67 14.51 -7.02 8.06
N LEU A 68 13.19 -7.24 8.11
CA LEU A 68 12.29 -6.49 8.98
C LEU A 68 12.68 -6.64 10.47
N GLU A 69 13.03 -7.86 10.90
CA GLU A 69 13.56 -8.12 12.24
C GLU A 69 14.85 -7.32 12.52
N SER A 70 15.81 -7.31 11.59
CA SER A 70 17.08 -6.60 11.77
C SER A 70 16.94 -5.08 11.84
N GLU A 71 15.92 -4.52 11.19
CA GLU A 71 15.59 -3.10 11.22
C GLU A 71 14.62 -2.74 12.37
N THR A 72 14.25 -3.73 13.20
CA THR A 72 13.28 -3.55 14.29
C THR A 72 11.94 -3.01 13.79
N ILE A 73 11.52 -3.43 12.59
CA ILE A 73 10.24 -3.04 11.99
C ILE A 73 9.18 -4.10 12.36
N PRO A 74 8.23 -3.80 13.26
CA PRO A 74 7.19 -4.75 13.61
C PRO A 74 6.24 -4.96 12.43
N GLN A 75 6.05 -6.22 12.03
CA GLN A 75 5.12 -6.62 10.97
C GLN A 75 3.82 -7.17 11.57
N MET A 76 2.68 -6.69 11.08
CA MET A 76 1.36 -7.18 11.45
C MET A 76 1.14 -8.60 10.91
N ALA A 77 0.65 -9.49 11.75
CA ALA A 77 0.16 -10.79 11.30
C ALA A 77 -1.09 -10.60 10.41
N TRP A 78 -1.03 -11.08 9.17
CA TRP A 78 -2.10 -10.92 8.19
C TRP A 78 -2.70 -12.26 7.73
N PRO A 79 -4.03 -12.42 7.76
CA PRO A 79 -4.67 -13.64 7.28
C PRO A 79 -4.55 -13.79 5.76
N ALA A 80 -4.31 -15.03 5.31
CA ALA A 80 -4.27 -15.33 3.88
C ALA A 80 -5.62 -15.04 3.21
N ARG A 81 -5.59 -14.64 1.93
CA ARG A 81 -6.78 -14.45 1.08
C ARG A 81 -7.84 -13.50 1.67
N SER A 82 -7.41 -12.46 2.37
CA SER A 82 -8.30 -11.47 3.00
C SER A 82 -8.16 -10.08 2.36
N PRO A 83 -8.52 -9.91 1.08
CA PRO A 83 -8.43 -8.61 0.40
C PRO A 83 -9.44 -7.61 0.96
N ASP A 84 -10.57 -8.08 1.48
CA ASP A 84 -11.64 -7.28 2.10
C ASP A 84 -11.18 -6.60 3.39
N LEU A 85 -10.21 -7.19 4.08
CA LEU A 85 -9.54 -6.59 5.22
C LEU A 85 -8.45 -5.60 4.81
N ASN A 86 -7.93 -5.62 3.58
CA ASN A 86 -6.75 -4.83 3.21
C ASN A 86 -7.15 -3.39 2.76
N PRO A 87 -6.85 -2.33 3.54
CA PRO A 87 -7.19 -0.95 3.19
C PRO A 87 -6.65 -0.50 1.84
N ILE A 88 -5.46 -0.96 1.43
CA ILE A 88 -4.85 -0.54 0.16
C ILE A 88 -5.72 -0.95 -1.04
N GLN A 89 -6.44 -2.07 -0.95
CA GLN A 89 -7.31 -2.56 -2.02
C GLN A 89 -8.45 -1.58 -2.29
N HIS A 90 -9.00 -0.97 -1.24
CA HIS A 90 -10.04 0.04 -1.38
C HIS A 90 -9.48 1.35 -1.94
N VAL A 91 -8.25 1.73 -1.58
CA VAL A 91 -7.56 2.87 -2.20
C VAL A 91 -7.36 2.65 -3.70
N TRP A 92 -6.89 1.47 -4.10
CA TRP A 92 -6.79 1.08 -5.50
C TRP A 92 -8.14 1.11 -6.22
N TYR A 93 -9.20 0.65 -5.58
CA TYR A 93 -10.56 0.73 -6.13
C TYR A 93 -11.00 2.18 -6.39
N MET A 94 -10.78 3.09 -5.42
CA MET A 94 -11.10 4.51 -5.58
C MET A 94 -10.34 5.13 -6.77
N MET A 95 -9.04 4.85 -6.89
CA MET A 95 -8.24 5.33 -8.02
C MET A 95 -8.73 4.76 -9.35
N GLY A 96 -8.97 3.45 -9.42
CA GLY A 96 -9.48 2.79 -10.62
C GLY A 96 -10.82 3.37 -11.10
N ARG A 97 -11.73 3.68 -10.17
CA ARG A 97 -13.00 4.35 -10.47
C ARG A 97 -12.81 5.75 -11.05
N ARG A 98 -11.87 6.53 -10.53
CA ARG A 98 -11.57 7.88 -11.05
C ARG A 98 -10.93 7.82 -12.43
N ILE A 99 -10.00 6.90 -12.66
CA ILE A 99 -9.38 6.69 -13.98
C ILE A 99 -10.43 6.27 -15.01
N ALA A 100 -11.30 5.32 -14.67
CA ALA A 100 -12.37 4.84 -15.54
C ALA A 100 -13.43 5.92 -15.84
N GLY A 101 -13.59 6.91 -14.95
CA GLY A 101 -14.49 8.05 -15.13
C GLY A 101 -13.88 9.24 -15.88
N ARG A 102 -12.62 9.16 -16.35
CA ARG A 102 -12.02 10.22 -17.17
C ARG A 102 -12.78 10.40 -18.48
N ASN A 103 -12.90 11.65 -18.94
CA ASN A 103 -13.46 11.97 -20.26
C ASN A 103 -12.72 11.28 -21.40
N VAL A 104 -11.40 11.18 -21.28
CA VAL A 104 -10.54 10.44 -22.22
C VAL A 104 -9.90 9.28 -21.45
N PRO A 105 -10.32 8.03 -21.70
CA PRO A 105 -9.69 6.86 -21.11
C PRO A 105 -8.25 6.71 -21.60
N PRO A 106 -7.31 6.26 -20.75
CA PRO A 106 -5.96 5.95 -21.20
C PRO A 106 -5.98 4.76 -22.17
N GLY A 107 -5.43 4.95 -23.38
CA GLY A 107 -5.35 3.92 -24.42
C GLY A 107 -4.03 3.15 -24.44
N THR A 108 -2.99 3.69 -23.80
CA THR A 108 -1.66 3.09 -23.72
C THR A 108 -1.21 2.86 -22.27
N LEU A 109 -0.21 1.99 -22.07
CA LEU A 109 0.41 1.80 -20.76
C LEU A 109 1.00 3.11 -20.21
N HIS A 110 1.60 3.93 -21.07
CA HIS A 110 2.15 5.22 -20.67
C HIS A 110 1.06 6.16 -20.15
N GLU A 111 -0.02 6.32 -20.90
CA GLU A 111 -1.16 7.15 -20.49
C GLU A 111 -1.81 6.62 -19.20
N PHE A 112 -1.90 5.29 -19.05
CA PHE A 112 -2.42 4.69 -17.83
C PHE A 112 -1.53 5.00 -16.62
N LEU A 113 -0.21 4.88 -16.76
CA LEU A 113 0.73 5.25 -15.70
C LEU A 113 0.64 6.74 -15.34
N GLN A 114 0.51 7.63 -16.34
CA GLN A 114 0.31 9.06 -16.08
C GLN A 114 -1.01 9.33 -15.34
N ALA A 115 -2.10 8.70 -15.77
CA ALA A 115 -3.40 8.81 -15.10
C ALA A 115 -3.33 8.32 -13.64
N LEU A 116 -2.64 7.20 -13.40
CA LEU A 116 -2.44 6.62 -12.07
C LEU A 116 -1.67 7.57 -11.14
N LEU A 117 -0.55 8.14 -11.60
CA LEU A 117 0.24 9.10 -10.83
C LEU A 117 -0.54 10.40 -10.54
N GLN A 118 -1.32 10.88 -11.52
CA GLN A 118 -2.19 12.04 -11.35
C GLN A 118 -3.27 11.78 -10.30
N GLU A 119 -3.97 10.64 -10.38
CA GLU A 119 -5.00 10.31 -9.38
C GLU A 119 -4.43 10.10 -7.98
N TRP A 120 -3.22 9.55 -7.86
CA TRP A 120 -2.55 9.42 -6.57
C TRP A 120 -2.27 10.78 -5.94
N ALA A 121 -1.73 11.72 -6.73
CA ALA A 121 -1.44 13.08 -6.28
C ALA A 121 -2.70 13.88 -5.92
N LEU A 122 -3.84 13.56 -6.54
CA LEU A 122 -5.14 14.17 -6.25
C LEU A 122 -5.93 13.43 -5.16
N LEU A 123 -5.44 12.27 -4.69
CA LEU A 123 -6.11 11.54 -3.63
C LEU A 123 -5.92 12.27 -2.31
N GLN A 124 -7.02 12.72 -1.71
CA GLN A 124 -6.97 13.38 -0.43
C GLN A 124 -6.52 12.40 0.66
N GLN A 125 -5.59 12.83 1.53
CA GLN A 125 -5.15 12.07 2.70
C GLN A 125 -6.34 11.63 3.57
N GLN A 126 -7.40 12.43 3.65
CA GLN A 126 -8.62 12.07 4.38
C GLN A 126 -9.27 10.78 3.84
N ALA A 127 -9.30 10.56 2.53
CA ALA A 127 -9.86 9.35 1.95
C ALA A 127 -9.05 8.10 2.34
N ILE A 128 -7.73 8.23 2.48
CA ILE A 128 -6.85 7.17 2.98
C ILE A 128 -7.15 6.93 4.47
N ASN A 129 -7.23 8.01 5.26
CA ASN A 129 -7.52 7.94 6.69
C ASN A 129 -8.88 7.28 6.96
N ASP A 130 -9.92 7.60 6.19
CA ASP A 130 -11.25 7.01 6.31
C ASP A 130 -11.23 5.51 6.00
N THR A 131 -10.40 5.11 5.03
CA THR A 131 -10.20 3.70 4.69
C THR A 131 -9.54 2.96 5.86
N ILE A 132 -8.52 3.53 6.47
CA ILE A 132 -7.86 2.96 7.67
C ILE A 132 -8.84 2.92 8.86
N ALA A 133 -9.57 4.01 9.11
CA ALA A 133 -10.54 4.12 10.19
C ALA A 133 -11.73 3.14 10.03
N SER A 134 -11.94 2.59 8.84
CA SER A 134 -12.95 1.55 8.60
C SER A 134 -12.56 0.15 9.14
N MET A 135 -11.29 -0.07 9.49
CA MET A 135 -10.78 -1.39 9.91
C MET A 135 -11.57 -2.06 11.04
N PRO A 136 -11.95 -1.38 12.14
CA PRO A 136 -12.77 -2.01 13.17
C PRO A 136 -14.09 -2.59 12.63
N ARG A 137 -14.74 -1.88 11.70
CA ARG A 137 -15.98 -2.36 11.06
C ARG A 137 -15.73 -3.52 10.11
N ARG A 138 -14.60 -3.52 9.37
CA ARG A 138 -14.20 -4.63 8.48
C ARG A 138 -13.92 -5.90 9.30
N CYS A 139 -13.14 -5.78 10.37
CA CYS A 139 -12.86 -6.87 11.30
C CYS A 139 -14.16 -7.42 11.91
N GLN A 140 -15.06 -6.56 12.38
CA GLN A 140 -16.35 -6.98 12.92
C GLN A 140 -17.20 -7.71 11.88
N ALA A 141 -17.22 -7.25 10.63
CA ALA A 141 -17.91 -7.93 9.55
C ALA A 141 -17.33 -9.34 9.31
N CYS A 142 -16.01 -9.46 9.27
CA CYS A 142 -15.31 -10.74 9.10
C CYS A 142 -15.58 -11.71 10.27
N ILE A 143 -15.60 -11.21 11.51
CA ILE A 143 -15.98 -12.00 12.69
C ILE A 143 -17.44 -12.48 12.56
N SER A 144 -18.35 -11.59 12.14
CA SER A 144 -19.77 -11.90 11.98
C SER A 144 -20.02 -12.95 10.89
N THR A 145 -19.21 -12.93 9.83
CA THR A 145 -19.20 -13.95 8.77
C THR A 145 -18.29 -15.14 9.11
N ARG A 146 -17.75 -15.26 10.33
CA ARG A 146 -16.86 -16.37 10.74
C ARG A 146 -15.66 -16.59 9.79
N GLY A 147 -15.10 -15.51 9.27
CA GLY A 147 -13.97 -15.54 8.35
C GLY A 147 -14.34 -15.69 6.87
N TYR A 148 -15.63 -15.81 6.52
CA TYR A 148 -16.07 -15.76 5.12
C TYR A 148 -16.03 -14.33 4.57
N HIS A 149 -16.07 -14.22 3.24
CA HIS A 149 -16.03 -12.95 2.51
C HIS A 149 -17.03 -11.92 3.05
N THR A 150 -16.56 -10.69 3.18
CA THR A 150 -17.40 -9.54 3.55
C THR A 150 -17.71 -8.66 2.33
N ARG A 151 -18.52 -7.63 2.52
CA ARG A 151 -18.87 -6.63 1.49
C ARG A 151 -17.75 -5.63 1.16
N TYR A 152 -16.63 -5.71 1.86
CA TYR A 152 -15.57 -4.70 1.85
C TYR A 152 -14.49 -4.95 0.80
#